data_AF-A0A537W746-F1
#
_entry.id   AF-A0A537W746-F1
#
_cell.length_a   1.000
_cell.length_b   1.000
_cell.length_c   1.000
_cell.angle_alpha   90.00
_cell.angle_beta   90.00
_cell.angle_gamma   90.00
#
_symmetry.space_group_name_H-M   'P 1'
#
loop_
_entity.id
_entity.type
_entity.pdbx_description
1 polymer ?
#
loop_
_entity_poly.entity_id
_entity_poly.type
_entity_poly.pdbx_seq_one_letter_code
_entity_poly.pdbx_strand_id
1 'polypeptide(L)'
;MGRLALLVSLALTCALAAPALGDTPPAPPTVPDGVVVGGVDVGGLTSDDATAALLQRYSRPVVLKVGQTDVMVSPAALGVKIWADTAVAKALTVAPGTSLGFRAVFSRARVAAYVAHLARRFDRAPSSARLLLKNSRPKVIPSQTGLRIDRGATVDLLSDALAQGTRAPIRAPAKTVAPQAASIGPVIVIRRGSNLLTLYRG
;
A
#
# COMPACT_ATOMS: atom_id res chain seq x y z
N MET A 1 -63.79 -30.84 50.77
CA MET A 1 -64.03 -32.28 50.93
C MET A 1 -63.18 -32.98 49.88
N GLY A 2 -62.11 -33.74 50.09
CA GLY A 2 -61.42 -34.32 51.24
C GLY A 2 -60.63 -35.52 50.69
N ARG A 3 -59.38 -35.72 51.16
CA ARG A 3 -58.50 -36.92 50.99
C ARG A 3 -57.83 -37.08 49.61
N LEU A 4 -56.59 -37.54 49.39
CA LEU A 4 -55.51 -38.22 50.13
C LEU A 4 -54.17 -37.72 49.53
N ALA A 5 -53.12 -37.35 50.26
CA ALA A 5 -52.10 -38.19 50.91
C ALA A 5 -51.42 -39.24 50.00
N LEU A 6 -50.21 -38.97 49.50
CA LEU A 6 -49.12 -39.97 49.44
C LEU A 6 -47.73 -39.31 49.36
N LEU A 7 -46.84 -39.77 50.25
CA LEU A 7 -45.43 -39.43 50.45
C LEU A 7 -44.53 -40.17 49.47
N VAL A 8 -43.50 -39.51 48.90
CA VAL A 8 -42.24 -40.13 48.40
C VAL A 8 -41.14 -39.06 48.50
N SER A 9 -40.35 -39.00 49.57
CA SER A 9 -39.07 -39.73 49.81
C SER A 9 -37.88 -39.24 48.95
N LEU A 10 -37.16 -38.26 49.50
CA LEU A 10 -35.70 -38.19 49.70
C LEU A 10 -34.79 -39.01 48.76
N ALA A 11 -34.02 -38.32 47.92
CA ALA A 11 -32.68 -38.76 47.49
C ALA A 11 -31.80 -37.53 47.17
N LEU A 12 -31.12 -37.01 48.20
CA LEU A 12 -30.07 -36.01 48.05
C LEU A 12 -28.78 -36.72 47.65
N THR A 13 -28.56 -36.92 46.35
CA THR A 13 -27.29 -37.43 45.83
C THR A 13 -26.24 -36.32 45.84
N CYS A 14 -25.38 -36.37 46.86
CA CYS A 14 -24.14 -35.61 46.95
C CYS A 14 -23.12 -36.23 45.97
N ALA A 15 -22.93 -35.60 44.80
CA ALA A 15 -21.86 -35.97 43.88
C ALA A 15 -20.54 -35.38 44.40
N LEU A 16 -19.68 -36.23 44.96
CA LEU A 16 -18.29 -35.86 45.25
C LEU A 16 -17.57 -35.56 43.93
N ALA A 17 -17.27 -34.29 43.67
CA ALA A 17 -16.33 -33.90 42.64
C ALA A 17 -14.91 -34.23 43.12
N ALA A 18 -14.29 -35.22 42.49
CA ALA A 18 -12.88 -35.52 42.69
C ALA A 18 -12.02 -34.34 42.19
N PRO A 19 -10.92 -33.96 42.87
CA PRO A 19 -9.95 -33.03 42.31
C PRO A 19 -9.23 -33.75 41.17
N ALA A 20 -9.54 -33.39 39.93
CA ALA A 20 -8.70 -33.73 38.79
C ALA A 20 -7.31 -33.12 39.07
N LEU A 21 -6.29 -33.96 39.20
CA LEU A 21 -4.90 -33.56 39.18
C LEU A 21 -4.71 -32.70 37.92
N GLY A 22 -4.41 -31.42 38.14
CA GLY A 22 -4.29 -30.44 37.07
C GLY A 22 -3.12 -30.81 36.16
N ASP A 23 -3.42 -31.43 35.03
CA ASP A 23 -2.62 -31.31 33.82
C ASP A 23 -2.67 -29.81 33.44
N THR A 24 -1.74 -29.04 33.97
CA THR A 24 -1.56 -27.65 33.54
C THR A 24 -1.10 -27.72 32.09
N PRO A 25 -1.87 -27.20 31.12
CA PRO A 25 -1.42 -27.21 29.73
C PRO A 25 -0.03 -26.57 29.67
N PRO A 26 0.96 -27.20 29.00
CA PRO A 26 2.28 -26.61 28.86
C PRO A 26 2.13 -25.18 28.33
N ALA A 27 2.81 -24.22 28.96
CA ALA A 27 2.78 -22.84 28.53
C ALA A 27 3.13 -22.78 27.04
N PRO A 28 2.37 -22.04 26.23
CA PRO A 28 2.60 -21.99 24.80
C PRO A 28 4.04 -21.50 24.53
N PRO A 29 4.74 -22.07 23.54
CA PRO A 29 6.11 -21.69 23.25
C PRO A 29 6.15 -20.20 22.89
N THR A 30 6.95 -19.45 23.66
CA THR A 30 7.21 -18.04 23.44
C THR A 30 8.52 -17.86 22.68
N VAL A 31 8.56 -16.81 21.86
CA VAL A 31 9.77 -16.42 21.15
C VAL A 31 10.79 -15.88 22.16
N PRO A 32 12.07 -16.28 22.06
CA PRO A 32 13.12 -15.74 22.92
C PRO A 32 13.15 -14.20 22.91
N ASP A 33 13.49 -13.61 24.05
CA ASP A 33 13.43 -12.16 24.22
C ASP A 33 14.37 -11.42 23.26
N GLY A 34 13.93 -10.25 22.80
CA GLY A 34 14.70 -9.37 21.91
C GLY A 34 14.87 -9.90 20.48
N VAL A 35 14.15 -10.96 20.08
CA VAL A 35 14.17 -11.44 18.69
C VAL A 35 13.33 -10.53 17.80
N VAL A 36 13.93 -10.09 16.70
CA VAL A 36 13.28 -9.22 15.70
C VAL A 36 13.15 -9.96 14.39
N VAL A 37 11.96 -9.97 13.79
CA VAL A 37 11.71 -10.61 12.48
C VAL A 37 11.23 -9.55 11.50
N GLY A 38 12.04 -9.28 10.46
CA GLY A 38 11.66 -8.32 9.41
C GLY A 38 11.34 -6.92 9.92
N GLY A 39 12.01 -6.48 10.98
CA GLY A 39 11.79 -5.18 11.63
C GLY A 39 10.59 -5.11 12.58
N VAL A 40 9.96 -6.26 12.89
CA VAL A 40 8.93 -6.39 13.94
C VAL A 40 9.56 -7.07 15.14
N ASP A 41 9.48 -6.44 16.31
CA ASP A 41 9.86 -7.06 17.56
C ASP A 41 8.84 -8.14 17.93
N VAL A 42 9.31 -9.37 18.01
CA VAL A 42 8.50 -10.55 18.34
C VAL A 42 8.97 -11.22 19.62
N GLY A 43 10.02 -10.69 20.27
CA GLY A 43 10.54 -11.27 21.50
C GLY A 43 9.50 -11.26 22.62
N GLY A 44 9.43 -12.35 23.37
CA GLY A 44 8.48 -12.51 24.48
C GLY A 44 7.02 -12.74 24.05
N LEU A 45 6.70 -12.69 22.75
CA LEU A 45 5.37 -13.02 22.24
C LEU A 45 5.19 -14.52 22.10
N THR A 46 3.93 -14.96 22.20
CA THR A 46 3.56 -16.33 21.80
C THR A 46 3.70 -16.48 20.29
N SER A 47 3.85 -17.73 19.81
CA SER A 47 3.90 -18.01 18.37
C SER A 47 2.73 -17.38 17.59
N ASP A 48 1.52 -17.44 18.16
CA ASP A 48 0.31 -16.94 17.51
C ASP A 48 0.29 -15.41 17.49
N ASP A 49 0.66 -14.75 18.59
CA ASP A 49 0.73 -13.29 18.67
C ASP A 49 1.84 -12.73 17.77
N ALA A 50 3.00 -13.39 17.70
CA ALA A 50 4.09 -13.03 16.80
C ALA A 50 3.65 -13.13 15.33
N THR A 51 2.92 -14.19 14.98
CA THR A 51 2.37 -14.39 13.64
C THR A 51 1.35 -13.29 13.29
N ALA A 52 0.43 -12.99 14.21
CA ALA A 52 -0.55 -11.93 14.05
C ALA A 52 0.11 -10.54 13.88
N ALA A 53 1.14 -10.24 14.68
CA ALA A 53 1.89 -8.99 14.60
C ALA A 53 2.59 -8.83 13.23
N LEU A 54 3.20 -9.89 12.71
CA LEU A 54 3.79 -9.91 11.38
C LEU A 54 2.74 -9.67 10.28
N LEU A 55 1.63 -10.40 10.32
CA LEU A 55 0.54 -10.25 9.36
C LEU A 55 -0.04 -8.84 9.39
N GLN A 56 -0.25 -8.28 10.59
CA GLN A 56 -0.75 -6.91 10.77
C GLN A 56 0.23 -5.88 10.22
N ARG A 57 1.54 -6.04 10.42
CA ARG A 57 2.55 -5.12 9.87
C ARG A 57 2.59 -5.19 8.34
N TYR A 58 2.67 -6.39 7.78
CA TYR A 58 2.86 -6.59 6.35
C TYR A 58 1.58 -6.40 5.54
N SER A 59 0.38 -6.44 6.14
CA SER A 59 -0.88 -6.11 5.48
C SER A 59 -1.16 -4.60 5.33
N ARG A 60 -0.42 -3.73 6.03
CA ARG A 60 -0.61 -2.27 5.94
C ARG A 60 -0.42 -1.76 4.51
N PRO A 61 -1.26 -0.83 4.02
CA PRO A 61 -1.08 -0.19 2.73
C PRO A 61 0.25 0.59 2.61
N VAL A 62 0.83 0.59 1.41
CA VAL A 62 1.96 1.45 1.06
C VAL A 62 1.44 2.70 0.36
N VAL A 63 1.89 3.88 0.79
CA VAL A 63 1.50 5.15 0.16
C VAL A 63 2.47 5.48 -0.97
N LEU A 64 1.95 5.55 -2.19
CA LEU A 64 2.70 5.95 -3.38
C LEU A 64 2.26 7.36 -3.81
N LYS A 65 3.18 8.32 -3.73
CA LYS A 65 2.96 9.71 -4.15
C LYS A 65 3.25 9.87 -5.63
N VAL A 66 2.22 10.20 -6.41
CA VAL A 66 2.32 10.49 -7.85
C VAL A 66 2.02 11.97 -8.08
N GLY A 67 3.06 12.76 -8.30
CA GLY A 67 2.92 14.22 -8.43
C GLY A 67 2.46 14.88 -7.13
N GLN A 68 1.18 15.23 -7.03
CA GLN A 68 0.52 15.79 -5.84
C GLN A 68 -0.56 14.85 -5.26
N THR A 69 -0.75 13.68 -5.85
CA THR A 69 -1.77 12.72 -5.43
C THR A 69 -1.14 11.57 -4.67
N ASP A 70 -1.69 11.25 -3.51
CA ASP A 70 -1.30 10.10 -2.72
C ASP A 70 -2.19 8.91 -3.11
N VAL A 71 -1.57 7.79 -3.50
CA VAL A 71 -2.23 6.55 -3.89
C VAL A 71 -1.94 5.49 -2.84
N MET A 72 -2.99 4.96 -2.22
CA MET A 72 -2.86 3.84 -1.29
C MET A 72 -2.81 2.52 -2.06
N VAL A 73 -1.70 1.81 -1.91
CA VAL A 73 -1.46 0.52 -2.56
C VAL A 73 -1.59 -0.58 -1.52
N SER A 74 -2.63 -1.41 -1.64
CA SER A 74 -2.82 -2.56 -0.76
C SER A 74 -1.93 -3.73 -1.18
N PRO A 75 -1.07 -4.28 -0.29
CA PRO A 75 -0.26 -5.45 -0.58
C PRO A 75 -1.08 -6.67 -1.00
N ALA A 76 -2.26 -6.86 -0.38
CA ALA A 76 -3.16 -7.97 -0.70
C ALA A 76 -3.66 -7.91 -2.15
N ALA A 77 -3.97 -6.70 -2.65
CA ALA A 77 -4.39 -6.49 -4.03
C ALA A 77 -3.28 -6.80 -5.07
N LEU A 78 -2.01 -6.72 -4.65
CA LEU A 78 -0.86 -7.11 -5.48
C LEU A 78 -0.53 -8.59 -5.40
N GLY A 79 -1.26 -9.35 -4.58
CA GLY A 79 -1.05 -10.78 -4.35
C GLY A 79 0.23 -11.08 -3.59
N VAL A 80 0.58 -10.22 -2.64
CA VAL A 80 1.69 -10.45 -1.70
C VAL A 80 1.32 -11.61 -0.77
N LYS A 81 2.23 -12.57 -0.64
CA LYS A 81 2.14 -13.71 0.27
C LYS A 81 3.19 -13.57 1.37
N ILE A 82 2.75 -13.78 2.61
CA ILE A 82 3.56 -13.62 3.81
C ILE A 82 3.61 -14.98 4.50
N TRP A 83 4.81 -15.54 4.65
CA TRP A 83 5.02 -16.84 5.30
C TRP A 83 5.37 -16.63 6.77
N ALA A 84 4.41 -16.06 7.53
CA ALA A 84 4.62 -15.65 8.91
C ALA A 84 4.91 -16.86 9.82
N ASP A 85 4.17 -17.96 9.65
CA ASP A 85 4.31 -19.17 10.47
C ASP A 85 5.73 -19.74 10.39
N THR A 86 6.29 -19.84 9.18
CA THR A 86 7.66 -20.35 8.97
C THR A 86 8.71 -19.40 9.57
N ALA A 87 8.46 -18.08 9.51
CA ALA A 87 9.38 -17.10 10.07
C ALA A 87 9.38 -17.14 11.61
N VAL A 88 8.21 -17.29 12.22
CA VAL A 88 8.05 -17.43 13.67
C VAL A 88 8.62 -18.77 14.15
N ALA A 89 8.36 -19.87 13.44
CA ALA A 89 8.96 -21.17 13.75
C ALA A 89 10.50 -21.10 13.77
N LYS A 90 11.10 -20.36 12.82
CA LYS A 90 12.54 -20.09 12.83
C LYS A 90 12.96 -19.20 14.00
N ALA A 91 12.18 -18.18 14.34
CA ALA A 91 12.41 -17.29 15.47
C ALA A 91 12.42 -18.01 16.82
N LEU A 92 11.63 -19.08 16.98
CA LEU A 92 11.64 -19.93 18.18
C LEU A 92 12.97 -20.69 18.38
N THR A 93 13.74 -20.90 17.31
CA THR A 93 14.98 -21.71 17.34
C THR A 93 16.27 -20.90 17.51
N VAL A 94 16.18 -19.56 17.47
CA VAL A 94 17.36 -18.69 17.53
C VAL A 94 17.67 -18.21 18.94
N ALA A 95 18.88 -17.71 19.15
CA ALA A 95 19.27 -17.11 20.41
C ALA A 95 18.50 -15.80 20.69
N PRO A 96 18.29 -15.43 21.97
CA PRO A 96 17.76 -14.13 22.35
C PRO A 96 18.55 -12.97 21.70
N GLY A 97 17.86 -11.88 21.36
CA GLY A 97 18.49 -10.71 20.74
C GLY A 97 18.85 -10.86 19.25
N THR A 98 18.45 -11.95 18.60
CA THR A 98 18.77 -12.19 17.18
C THR A 98 17.82 -11.46 16.24
N SER A 99 18.35 -10.82 15.20
CA SER A 99 17.55 -10.22 14.12
C SER A 99 17.50 -11.13 12.89
N LEU A 100 16.30 -11.55 12.51
CA LEU A 100 16.02 -12.38 11.35
C LEU A 100 15.50 -11.54 10.19
N GLY A 101 16.19 -11.66 9.04
CA GLY A 101 15.70 -11.12 7.79
C GLY A 101 14.44 -11.85 7.34
N PHE A 102 13.36 -11.11 7.15
CA PHE A 102 12.09 -11.62 6.61
C PHE A 102 11.68 -10.78 5.41
N ARG A 103 11.25 -11.46 4.34
CA ARG A 103 10.81 -10.80 3.11
C ARG A 103 9.48 -11.39 2.65
N ALA A 104 8.56 -10.51 2.28
CA ALA A 104 7.32 -10.94 1.66
C ALA A 104 7.55 -11.42 0.22
N VAL A 105 6.79 -12.42 -0.20
CA VAL A 105 6.86 -12.99 -1.55
C VAL A 105 5.77 -12.38 -2.42
N PHE A 106 6.11 -11.92 -3.62
CA PHE A 106 5.16 -11.30 -4.54
C PHE A 106 5.56 -11.48 -5.99
N SER A 107 4.62 -11.24 -6.90
CA SER A 107 4.88 -11.25 -8.33
C SER A 107 5.29 -9.86 -8.81
N ARG A 108 6.55 -9.70 -9.20
CA ARG A 108 7.06 -8.47 -9.82
C ARG A 108 6.27 -8.09 -11.09
N ALA A 109 5.77 -9.08 -11.84
CA ALA A 109 4.92 -8.85 -13.00
C ALA A 109 3.58 -8.19 -12.63
N ARG A 110 2.95 -8.59 -11.52
CA ARG A 110 1.72 -7.95 -11.02
C ARG A 110 1.99 -6.51 -10.57
N VAL A 111 3.11 -6.28 -9.89
CA VAL A 111 3.55 -4.92 -9.51
C VAL A 111 3.74 -4.06 -10.76
N ALA A 112 4.40 -4.59 -11.79
CA ALA A 112 4.59 -3.89 -13.06
C ALA A 112 3.27 -3.59 -13.78
N ALA A 113 2.32 -4.53 -13.79
CA ALA A 113 0.99 -4.32 -14.36
C ALA A 113 0.21 -3.23 -13.60
N TYR A 114 0.29 -3.21 -12.27
CA TYR A 114 -0.33 -2.18 -11.45
C TYR A 114 0.28 -0.80 -11.71
N VAL A 115 1.61 -0.71 -11.76
CA VAL A 115 2.31 0.55 -12.10
C VAL A 115 1.95 1.01 -13.51
N ALA A 116 1.82 0.09 -14.48
CA ALA A 116 1.38 0.43 -15.83
C ALA A 116 -0.07 0.96 -15.86
N HIS A 117 -0.95 0.41 -15.03
CA HIS A 117 -2.31 0.94 -14.87
C HIS A 117 -2.31 2.34 -14.24
N LEU A 118 -1.49 2.57 -13.21
CA LEU A 118 -1.31 3.91 -12.62
C LEU A 118 -0.75 4.90 -13.64
N ALA A 119 0.26 4.50 -14.41
CA ALA A 119 0.85 5.33 -15.45
C ALA A 119 -0.20 5.78 -16.48
N ARG A 120 -1.12 4.90 -16.90
CA ARG A 120 -2.23 5.32 -17.80
C ARG A 120 -3.15 6.38 -17.19
N ARG A 121 -3.32 6.39 -15.87
CA ARG A 121 -4.18 7.34 -15.18
C ARG A 121 -3.50 8.70 -14.94
N PHE A 122 -2.19 8.70 -14.72
CA PHE A 122 -1.44 9.89 -14.29
C PHE A 122 -0.49 10.44 -15.35
N ASP A 123 -0.09 9.66 -16.35
CA ASP A 123 0.70 10.13 -17.48
C ASP A 123 -0.13 11.18 -18.25
N ARG A 124 0.44 12.37 -18.43
CA ARG A 124 -0.15 13.46 -19.20
C ARG A 124 0.74 13.76 -20.39
N ALA A 125 0.18 13.71 -21.60
CA ALA A 125 0.89 14.16 -22.78
C ALA A 125 1.14 15.68 -22.70
N PRO A 126 2.31 16.17 -23.16
CA PRO A 126 2.51 17.60 -23.27
C PRO A 126 1.56 18.18 -24.33
N SER A 127 1.15 19.43 -24.14
CA SER A 127 0.40 20.17 -25.16
C SER A 127 1.18 21.41 -25.58
N SER A 128 1.41 21.53 -26.88
CA SER A 128 2.11 22.69 -27.46
C SER A 128 1.27 23.95 -27.36
N ALA A 129 1.94 25.10 -27.24
CA ALA A 129 1.30 26.40 -27.36
C ALA A 129 0.63 26.52 -28.74
N ARG A 130 -0.59 27.05 -28.78
CA ARG A 130 -1.37 27.21 -30.00
C ARG A 130 -1.82 28.63 -30.19
N LEU A 131 -1.76 29.10 -31.43
CA LEU A 131 -2.32 30.36 -31.84
C LEU A 131 -3.66 30.13 -32.54
N LEU A 132 -4.74 30.69 -31.99
CA LEU A 132 -6.05 30.68 -32.62
C LEU A 132 -6.45 32.11 -32.98
N LEU A 133 -7.15 32.29 -34.09
CA LEU A 133 -7.74 33.58 -34.44
C LEU A 133 -9.24 33.54 -34.13
N LYS A 134 -9.71 34.37 -33.19
CA LYS A 134 -11.13 34.48 -32.83
C LYS A 134 -11.58 35.93 -33.02
N ASN A 135 -12.60 36.15 -33.85
CA ASN A 135 -13.11 37.49 -34.18
C ASN A 135 -12.02 38.48 -34.62
N SER A 136 -11.11 38.02 -35.49
CA SER A 136 -9.98 38.81 -36.00
C SER A 136 -9.02 39.32 -34.92
N ARG A 137 -8.98 38.65 -33.76
CA ARG A 137 -7.99 38.85 -32.69
C ARG A 137 -7.25 37.53 -32.43
N PRO A 138 -5.91 37.56 -32.30
CA PRO A 138 -5.16 36.36 -31.97
C PRO A 138 -5.37 36.02 -30.49
N LYS A 139 -5.52 34.72 -30.22
CA LYS A 139 -5.64 34.16 -28.88
C LYS A 139 -4.55 33.09 -28.75
N VAL A 140 -3.57 33.35 -27.90
CA VAL A 140 -2.52 32.39 -27.56
C VAL A 140 -3.05 31.47 -26.46
N ILE A 141 -2.98 30.17 -26.72
CA ILE A 141 -3.20 29.13 -25.72
C ILE A 141 -1.81 28.69 -25.24
N PRO A 142 -1.48 28.84 -23.94
CA PRO A 142 -0.17 28.49 -23.42
C PRO A 142 0.08 26.98 -23.53
N SER A 143 1.36 26.61 -23.60
CA SER A 143 1.75 25.21 -23.55
C SER A 143 1.52 24.62 -22.16
N GLN A 144 1.34 23.30 -22.10
CA GLN A 144 1.33 22.56 -20.84
C GLN A 144 2.35 21.45 -20.89
N THR A 145 3.16 21.38 -19.86
CA THR A 145 4.17 20.36 -19.69
C THR A 145 3.53 19.01 -19.39
N GLY A 146 3.99 17.97 -20.07
CA GLY A 146 3.56 16.60 -19.83
C GLY A 146 4.24 15.99 -18.60
N LEU A 147 3.62 14.94 -18.06
CA LEU A 147 4.15 14.15 -16.94
C LEU A 147 4.18 12.69 -17.38
N ARG A 148 5.27 11.99 -17.14
CA ARG A 148 5.38 10.56 -17.41
C ARG A 148 6.05 9.85 -16.24
N ILE A 149 5.37 8.89 -15.64
CA ILE A 149 5.93 8.09 -14.55
C ILE A 149 7.09 7.23 -15.08
N ASP A 150 8.21 7.20 -14.36
CA ASP A 150 9.26 6.22 -14.59
C ASP A 150 8.82 4.87 -14.02
N ARG A 151 8.27 4.04 -14.91
CA ARG A 151 7.66 2.76 -14.54
C ARG A 151 8.67 1.80 -13.93
N GLY A 152 9.88 1.74 -14.49
CA GLY A 152 10.93 0.84 -14.01
C GLY A 152 11.33 1.18 -12.58
N ALA A 153 11.73 2.44 -12.36
CA ALA A 153 12.12 2.90 -11.04
C ALA A 153 10.98 2.80 -10.01
N THR A 154 9.73 3.07 -10.43
CA THR A 154 8.57 2.91 -9.54
C THR A 154 8.31 1.46 -9.15
N VAL A 155 8.49 0.52 -10.09
CA VAL A 155 8.36 -0.92 -9.80
C VAL A 155 9.42 -1.39 -8.82
N ASP A 156 10.67 -0.94 -8.96
CA ASP A 156 11.76 -1.27 -8.05
C ASP A 156 11.46 -0.78 -6.63
N LEU A 157 11.16 0.52 -6.48
CA LEU A 157 10.86 1.12 -5.17
C LEU A 157 9.66 0.46 -4.48
N LEU A 158 8.58 0.20 -5.25
CA LEU A 158 7.40 -0.46 -4.70
C LEU A 158 7.69 -1.92 -4.33
N SER A 159 8.45 -2.65 -5.15
CA SER A 159 8.86 -4.02 -4.88
C SER A 159 9.70 -4.11 -3.60
N ASP A 160 10.66 -3.21 -3.43
CA ASP A 160 11.53 -3.19 -2.25
C ASP A 160 10.75 -2.88 -0.97
N ALA A 161 9.82 -1.92 -1.02
CA ALA A 161 8.98 -1.60 0.14
C ALA A 161 8.01 -2.72 0.51
N LEU A 162 7.48 -3.45 -0.48
CA LEU A 162 6.66 -4.64 -0.24
C LEU A 162 7.49 -5.78 0.34
N ALA A 163 8.69 -6.02 -0.21
CA ALA A 163 9.62 -7.05 0.26
C ALA A 163 10.00 -6.82 1.73
N GLN A 164 10.40 -5.60 2.09
CA GLN A 164 10.94 -5.26 3.40
C GLN A 164 9.86 -4.93 4.45
N GLY A 165 8.59 -4.81 4.06
CA GLY A 165 7.55 -4.39 5.00
C GLY A 165 7.63 -2.90 5.38
N THR A 166 8.38 -2.09 4.62
CA THR A 166 8.51 -0.64 4.83
C THR A 166 7.21 0.08 4.47
N ARG A 167 6.77 1.01 5.33
CA ARG A 167 5.50 1.75 5.16
C ARG A 167 5.70 3.26 5.04
N ALA A 168 6.94 3.68 4.80
CA ALA A 168 7.23 5.08 4.47
C ALA A 168 6.58 5.47 3.14
N PRO A 169 6.08 6.71 2.99
CA PRO A 169 5.57 7.19 1.71
C PRO A 169 6.66 7.19 0.65
N ILE A 170 6.38 6.57 -0.49
CA ILE A 170 7.31 6.46 -1.62
C ILE A 170 6.89 7.48 -2.67
N ARG A 171 7.82 8.27 -3.20
CA ARG A 171 7.54 9.16 -4.33
C ARG A 171 7.81 8.40 -5.62
N ALA A 172 6.78 8.25 -6.46
CA ALA A 172 6.94 7.69 -7.80
C ALA A 172 7.83 8.64 -8.62
N PRO A 173 9.01 8.21 -9.10
CA PRO A 173 9.83 9.04 -9.96
C PRO A 173 9.05 9.34 -11.24
N ALA A 174 9.04 10.60 -11.65
CA ALA A 174 8.36 11.04 -12.85
C ALA A 174 9.28 11.94 -13.67
N LYS A 175 9.22 11.77 -14.99
CA LYS A 175 9.91 12.58 -15.97
C LYS A 175 8.94 13.61 -16.52
N THR A 176 9.42 14.83 -16.57
CA THR A 176 8.73 15.95 -17.19
C THR A 176 8.92 15.87 -18.71
N VAL A 177 7.83 15.92 -19.47
CA VAL A 177 7.90 15.88 -20.94
C VAL A 177 7.63 17.28 -21.48
N ALA A 178 8.60 17.86 -22.17
CA ALA A 178 8.47 19.20 -22.71
C ALA A 178 7.48 19.25 -23.90
N PRO A 179 6.71 20.35 -24.03
CA PRO A 179 5.92 20.60 -25.23
C PRO A 179 6.81 20.95 -26.42
N GLN A 180 6.35 20.62 -27.64
CA GLN A 180 7.12 20.89 -28.86
C GLN A 180 7.23 22.40 -29.14
N ALA A 181 6.19 23.18 -28.82
CA ALA A 181 6.25 24.64 -28.80
C ALA A 181 5.90 25.15 -27.39
N ALA A 182 6.87 25.77 -26.72
CA ALA A 182 6.71 26.27 -25.35
C ALA A 182 5.89 27.57 -25.28
N SER A 183 6.06 28.46 -26.27
CA SER A 183 5.39 29.75 -26.35
C SER A 183 5.13 30.16 -27.80
N ILE A 184 4.22 31.11 -27.99
CA ILE A 184 4.01 31.82 -29.26
C ILE A 184 4.56 33.24 -29.07
N GLY A 185 5.42 33.69 -29.98
CA GLY A 185 5.98 35.04 -29.98
C GLY A 185 4.98 36.12 -30.44
N PRO A 186 5.45 37.34 -30.75
CA PRO A 186 4.59 38.40 -31.30
C PRO A 186 3.85 37.94 -32.55
N VAL A 187 2.56 38.29 -32.65
CA VAL A 187 1.68 37.85 -33.72
C VAL A 187 1.23 39.04 -34.55
N ILE A 188 1.41 38.97 -35.86
CA ILE A 188 0.86 39.95 -36.80
C ILE A 188 -0.41 39.39 -37.43
N VAL A 189 -1.51 40.13 -37.33
CA VAL A 189 -2.78 39.80 -38.00
C VAL A 189 -2.96 40.68 -39.23
N ILE A 190 -3.19 40.04 -40.37
CA ILE A 190 -3.40 40.70 -41.67
C ILE A 190 -4.88 40.62 -42.05
N ARG A 191 -5.57 41.76 -42.07
CA ARG A 191 -6.97 41.88 -42.49
C ARG A 191 -7.02 42.32 -43.95
N ARG A 192 -7.08 41.34 -44.85
CA ARG A 192 -7.04 41.58 -46.31
C ARG A 192 -8.24 42.38 -46.84
N GLY A 193 -9.44 42.19 -46.27
CA GLY A 193 -10.63 42.92 -46.71
C GLY A 193 -10.64 44.42 -46.35
N SER A 194 -9.79 44.84 -45.40
CA SER A 194 -9.69 46.24 -44.95
C SER A 194 -8.27 46.81 -45.09
N ASN A 195 -7.36 46.10 -45.78
CA ASN A 195 -5.93 46.44 -45.92
C ASN A 195 -5.23 46.86 -44.61
N LEU A 196 -5.61 46.23 -43.49
CA LEU A 196 -5.09 46.59 -42.17
C LEU A 196 -4.15 45.50 -41.64
N LEU A 197 -3.01 45.94 -41.11
CA LEU A 197 -2.04 45.12 -40.40
C LEU A 197 -2.03 45.51 -38.92
N THR A 198 -2.13 44.54 -38.01
CA THR A 198 -2.11 44.80 -36.57
C THR A 198 -1.13 43.86 -35.88
N LEU A 199 -0.17 44.43 -35.15
CA LEU A 199 0.76 43.69 -34.30
C LEU A 199 0.14 43.47 -32.92
N TYR A 200 0.14 42.22 -32.48
CA TYR A 200 -0.20 41.80 -31.13
C TYR A 200 1.07 41.29 -30.45
N ARG A 201 1.48 41.98 -29.39
CA ARG A 201 2.51 41.48 -28.48
C ARG A 201 1.77 40.48 -27.57
N GLY A 202 2.10 39.20 -27.73
CA GLY A 202 1.40 38.06 -27.14
C GLY A 202 1.21 38.16 -25.64
#